data_AF-A2AQ34-F1
#
_entry.id   AF-A2AQ34-F1
#
_cell.length_a   1.000
_cell.length_b   1.000
_cell.length_c   1.000
_cell.angle_alpha   90.00
_cell.angle_beta   90.00
_cell.angle_gamma   90.00
#
_symmetry.space_group_name_H-M   'P 1'
#
loop_
_entity.id
_entity.type
_entity.pdbx_description
1 polymer ?
#
loop_
_entity_poly.entity_id
_entity_poly.type
_entity_poly.pdbx_seq_one_letter_code
_entity_poly.pdbx_strand_id
1 'polypeptide(L)' 'MGDARDLCPHLDCIGEVTKEDLLLKSKGTCQSCGVAGPNLWACLQVTCPYVGCGESFADHSSIHAQ' A
#
# COMPACT_ATOMS: atom_id res chain seq x y z
N MET A 1 -8.47 6.03 25.59
CA MET A 1 -9.25 5.17 24.69
C MET A 1 -8.78 5.48 23.29
N GLY A 2 -8.07 4.56 22.65
CA GLY A 2 -7.64 4.71 21.25
C GLY A 2 -8.87 4.72 20.37
N ASP A 3 -8.99 5.75 19.55
CA ASP A 3 -10.15 6.10 18.75
C ASP A 3 -10.43 5.00 17.70
N ALA A 4 -11.62 4.40 17.74
CA ALA A 4 -12.03 3.33 16.83
C ALA A 4 -12.22 3.80 15.36
N ARG A 5 -11.77 5.02 15.02
CA ARG A 5 -11.74 5.55 13.64
C ARG A 5 -10.50 5.09 12.88
N ASP A 6 -9.57 4.40 13.53
CA ASP A 6 -8.35 3.82 12.92
C ASP A 6 -8.61 2.49 12.20
N LEU A 7 -9.79 1.89 12.39
CA LEU A 7 -10.19 0.65 11.73
C LEU A 7 -11.10 0.99 10.55
N CYS A 8 -10.52 1.03 9.35
CA CYS A 8 -11.34 1.12 8.15
C CYS A 8 -12.15 -0.19 7.99
N PRO A 9 -13.42 -0.13 7.56
CA PRO A 9 -14.22 -1.34 7.32
C PRO A 9 -13.58 -2.27 6.28
N HIS A 10 -12.66 -1.74 5.47
CA HIS A 10 -11.86 -2.53 4.54
C HIS A 10 -10.80 -3.37 5.24
N LEU A 11 -10.31 -2.98 6.43
CA LEU A 11 -9.27 -3.70 7.18
C LEU A 11 -9.69 -5.14 7.50
N ASP A 12 -10.99 -5.38 7.71
CA ASP A 12 -11.54 -6.73 7.92
C ASP A 12 -11.49 -7.59 6.64
N CYS A 13 -11.58 -6.94 5.46
CA CYS A 13 -11.43 -7.58 4.16
C CYS A 13 -9.97 -7.78 3.75
N ILE A 14 -9.06 -6.99 4.31
CA ILE A 14 -7.63 -7.11 4.09
C ILE A 14 -7.15 -8.30 4.93
N GLY A 15 -7.17 -9.50 4.35
CA GLY A 15 -6.71 -10.71 5.04
C GLY A 15 -5.20 -10.69 5.38
N GLU A 16 -4.63 -11.85 5.72
CA GLU A 16 -3.29 -11.92 6.30
C GLU A 16 -2.18 -11.38 5.37
N VAL A 17 -1.70 -10.16 5.68
CA VAL A 17 -0.46 -9.61 5.15
C VAL A 17 0.70 -10.06 6.05
N THR A 18 1.68 -10.72 5.46
CA THR A 18 2.91 -11.06 6.19
C THR A 18 3.83 -9.86 6.27
N LYS A 19 4.61 -9.80 7.36
CA LYS A 19 5.65 -8.78 7.54
C LYS A 19 6.67 -8.81 6.40
N GLU A 20 6.92 -10.00 5.84
CA GLU A 20 7.83 -10.21 4.72
C GLU A 20 7.35 -9.51 3.45
N ASP A 21 6.04 -9.56 3.17
CA ASP A 21 5.44 -8.87 2.03
C ASP A 21 5.59 -7.35 2.18
N LEU A 22 5.39 -6.83 3.39
CA LEU A 22 5.59 -5.40 3.69
C LEU A 22 7.06 -4.98 3.56
N LEU A 23 7.99 -5.82 4.03
CA LEU A 23 9.44 -5.62 3.86
C LEU A 23 9.85 -5.60 2.39
N LEU A 24 9.30 -6.51 1.58
CA LEU A 24 9.57 -6.58 0.14
C LEU A 24 9.08 -5.29 -0.55
N LYS A 25 7.85 -4.86 -0.27
CA LYS A 25 7.27 -3.63 -0.82
C LYS A 25 8.05 -2.38 -0.40
N SER A 26 8.54 -2.32 0.84
CA SER A 26 9.30 -1.17 1.36
C SER A 26 10.62 -0.92 0.62
N LYS A 27 11.19 -1.96 -0.01
CA LYS A 27 12.40 -1.88 -0.82
C LYS A 27 12.10 -1.62 -2.30
N GLY A 28 10.82 -1.63 -2.67
CA GLY A 28 10.37 -1.52 -4.04
C GLY A 28 10.38 -0.10 -4.56
N THR A 29 10.26 0.00 -5.88
CA THR A 29 9.89 1.22 -6.60
C THR A 29 8.42 1.11 -7.01
N CYS A 30 7.80 2.23 -7.40
CA CYS A 30 6.47 2.17 -7.97
C CYS A 30 6.45 1.22 -9.18
N GLN A 31 5.56 0.25 -9.19
CA GLN A 31 5.53 -0.78 -10.23
C GLN A 31 5.02 -0.25 -11.58
N SER A 32 4.36 0.92 -11.59
CA SER A 32 3.80 1.54 -12.79
C SER A 32 4.78 2.50 -13.47
N CYS A 33 5.47 3.36 -12.70
CA CYS A 33 6.39 4.37 -13.25
C CYS A 33 7.84 4.22 -12.80
N GLY A 34 8.18 3.25 -11.96
CA GLY A 34 9.55 2.95 -11.53
C GLY A 34 10.14 3.95 -10.53
N VAL A 35 9.36 4.92 -10.03
CA VAL A 35 9.86 5.90 -9.07
C VAL A 35 10.30 5.24 -7.76
N ALA A 36 11.52 5.54 -7.34
CA ALA A 36 12.08 5.18 -6.04
C ALA A 36 12.07 6.40 -5.14
N GLY A 37 11.70 6.25 -3.87
CA GLY A 37 11.80 7.33 -2.90
C GLY A 37 10.85 7.21 -1.71
N PRO A 38 10.87 8.20 -0.80
CA PRO A 38 9.83 8.35 0.21
C PRO A 38 8.48 8.62 -0.49
N ASN A 39 7.38 8.26 0.18
CA ASN A 39 5.98 8.40 -0.32
C ASN A 39 5.53 7.35 -1.36
N LEU A 40 6.07 6.13 -1.25
CA LEU A 40 5.50 4.94 -1.89
C LEU A 40 4.47 4.27 -0.99
N TRP A 41 3.46 3.66 -1.62
CA TRP A 41 2.33 3.04 -0.96
C TRP A 41 2.20 1.58 -1.38
N ALA A 42 2.21 0.72 -0.38
CA ALA A 42 2.04 -0.72 -0.52
C ALA A 42 0.56 -1.09 -0.53
N CYS A 43 0.12 -1.89 -1.50
CA CYS A 43 -1.18 -2.51 -1.41
C CYS A 43 -1.15 -3.58 -0.31
N LEU A 44 -2.10 -3.49 0.62
CA LEU A 44 -2.26 -4.44 1.72
C LEU A 44 -3.19 -5.60 1.34
N GLN A 45 -3.84 -5.59 0.17
CA GLN A 45 -4.73 -6.66 -0.25
C GLN A 45 -4.00 -8.02 -0.29
N VAL A 46 -4.69 -9.07 0.17
CA VAL A 46 -4.20 -10.46 0.11
C VAL A 46 -3.80 -10.79 -1.32
N THR A 47 -2.61 -11.40 -1.49
CA THR A 47 -2.02 -11.77 -2.79
C THR A 47 -1.71 -10.60 -3.74
N CYS A 48 -1.74 -9.35 -3.27
CA CYS A 48 -1.38 -8.19 -4.09
C CYS A 48 -0.01 -7.61 -3.69
N PRO A 49 1.11 -8.04 -4.30
CA PRO A 49 2.44 -7.48 -4.07
C PRO A 49 2.66 -6.07 -4.68
N TYR A 50 1.58 -5.33 -4.98
CA TYR A 50 1.67 -4.06 -5.71
C TYR A 50 2.19 -2.90 -4.85
N VAL A 51 3.04 -2.07 -5.45
CA VAL A 51 3.52 -0.80 -4.87
C VAL A 51 3.22 0.34 -5.83
N GLY A 52 2.41 1.29 -5.37
CA GLY A 52 2.05 2.53 -6.04
C GLY A 52 2.84 3.71 -5.51
N CYS A 53 2.96 4.77 -6.30
CA CYS A 53 3.36 6.07 -5.79
C CYS A 53 2.14 6.85 -5.33
N GLY A 54 2.27 7.67 -4.29
CA GLY A 54 1.19 8.57 -3.86
C GLY A 54 1.10 9.83 -4.72
N GLU A 55 0.30 10.78 -4.23
CA GLU A 55 0.08 12.12 -4.80
C GLU A 55 1.36 12.92 -5.05
N SER A 56 2.46 12.58 -4.37
CA SER A 56 3.78 13.19 -4.62
C SER A 56 4.30 12.93 -6.04
N PHE A 57 3.73 11.96 -6.75
CA PHE A 57 4.11 11.61 -8.12
C PHE A 57 2.86 11.53 -9.03
N ALA A 58 2.45 10.33 -9.40
CA ALA A 58 1.34 10.09 -10.33
C ALA A 58 0.11 9.45 -9.65
N ASP A 59 0.12 9.37 -8.32
CA ASP A 59 -0.99 8.87 -7.51
C ASP A 59 -1.51 7.46 -7.91
N HIS A 60 -0.60 6.61 -8.41
CA HIS A 60 -0.89 5.22 -8.75
C HIS A 60 -1.45 4.42 -7.56
N SER A 61 -1.16 4.82 -6.33
CA SER A 61 -1.77 4.26 -5.12
C SER A 61 -3.30 4.37 -5.14
N SER A 62 -3.83 5.57 -5.38
CA SER A 62 -5.27 5.83 -5.37
C SER A 62 -5.97 5.24 -6.59
N ILE A 63 -5.30 5.25 -7.76
CA ILE A 63 -5.80 4.60 -8.97
C ILE A 63 -5.95 3.08 -8.74
N HIS A 64 -4.99 2.47 -8.04
CA HIS A 64 -5.04 1.05 -7.71
C HIS A 64 -6.08 0.70 -6.64
N ALA A 65 -6.38 1.63 -5.73
CA ALA A 65 -7.31 1.44 -4.62
C ALA A 65 -8.77 1.82 -4.92
N GLN A 66 -9.08 2.20 -6.17
CA GLN A 66 -10.43 2.54 -6.64
C GLN A 66 -11.25 1.31 -7.02
#